data_AF-A0AA35NP50-F1
#
_entry.id   AF-A0AA35NP50-F1
#
_cell.length_a   1.000
_cell.length_b   1.000
_cell.length_c   1.000
_cell.angle_alpha   90.00
_cell.angle_beta   90.00
_cell.angle_gamma   90.00
#
_symmetry.space_group_name_H-M   'P 1'
#
loop_
_entity.id
_entity.type
_entity.pdbx_description
1 polymer ?
#
loop_
_entity_poly.entity_id
_entity_poly.type
_entity_poly.pdbx_seq_one_letter_code
_entity_poly.pdbx_strand_id
1 'polypeptide(L)'
;MDTEALANYLLRQLSLDADENRLEDLLQRQNVDKEPSQEYNKKLLLACGFQAILRKILSDARAKAAGEGLREVYPYHVEAATRAFLDSQ
;
A
#
# COMPACT_ATOMS: atom_id res chain seq x y z
N MET A 1 0.22 3.82 -12.40
CA MET A 1 0.54 2.56 -11.69
C MET A 1 -0.77 1.91 -11.33
N ASP A 2 -1.02 0.69 -11.80
CA ASP A 2 -2.21 -0.08 -11.44
C ASP A 2 -2.06 -0.77 -10.07
N THR A 3 -3.15 -1.33 -9.55
CA THR A 3 -3.17 -1.99 -8.23
C THR A 3 -2.28 -3.23 -8.18
N GLU A 4 -2.09 -3.92 -9.31
CA GLU A 4 -1.23 -5.11 -9.36
C GLU A 4 0.25 -4.75 -9.30
N ALA A 5 0.67 -3.70 -10.01
CA ALA A 5 2.00 -3.12 -9.93
C ALA A 5 2.30 -2.59 -8.51
N LEU A 6 1.32 -1.96 -7.86
CA LEU A 6 1.44 -1.57 -6.46
C LEU A 6 1.58 -2.79 -5.53
N ALA A 7 0.81 -3.85 -5.77
CA ALA A 7 0.89 -5.09 -5.01
C ALA A 7 2.27 -5.74 -5.14
N ASN A 8 2.84 -5.76 -6.35
CA ASN A 8 4.20 -6.23 -6.61
C ASN A 8 5.23 -5.38 -5.89
N TYR A 9 5.08 -4.05 -5.94
CA TYR A 9 5.99 -3.12 -5.26
C TYR A 9 5.99 -3.30 -3.75
N LEU A 10 4.81 -3.34 -3.12
CA LEU A 10 4.67 -3.52 -1.68
C LEU A 10 5.23 -4.87 -1.22
N LEU A 11 4.93 -5.94 -1.95
CA LEU A 11 5.49 -7.25 -1.64
C LEU A 11 7.01 -7.25 -1.74
N ARG A 12 7.58 -6.67 -2.80
CA ARG A 12 9.04 -6.57 -2.95
C ARG A 12 9.69 -5.82 -1.78
N GLN A 13 9.10 -4.72 -1.32
CA GLN A 13 9.62 -3.98 -0.16
C GLN A 13 9.55 -4.79 1.14
N LEU A 14 8.49 -5.57 1.35
CA LEU A 14 8.36 -6.47 2.50
C LEU A 14 9.25 -7.72 2.42
N SER A 15 9.50 -8.21 1.20
CA SER A 15 10.33 -9.39 0.93
C SER A 15 11.82 -9.08 0.85
N LEU A 16 12.22 -7.82 0.66
CA LEU A 16 13.63 -7.40 0.75
C LEU A 16 14.22 -7.62 2.16
N ASP A 17 13.38 -7.75 3.19
CA ASP A 17 13.78 -8.19 4.54
C ASP A 17 13.85 -9.74 4.69
N ALA A 18 13.45 -10.50 3.67
CA ALA A 18 13.29 -11.97 3.72
C ALA A 18 14.01 -12.75 2.58
N ASP A 19 14.57 -12.09 1.57
CA ASP A 19 15.06 -12.70 0.33
C ASP A 19 16.59 -12.69 0.17
N GLU A 20 17.29 -13.59 0.85
CA GLU A 20 18.47 -14.23 0.23
C GLU A 20 18.13 -15.58 -0.43
N ASN A 21 16.99 -16.23 -0.14
CA ASN A 21 16.81 -17.66 -0.46
C ASN A 21 15.51 -18.09 -1.17
N ARG A 22 14.66 -17.20 -1.71
CA ARG A 22 13.35 -17.61 -2.30
C ARG A 22 13.11 -17.26 -3.77
N LEU A 23 14.00 -16.48 -4.39
CA LEU A 23 13.82 -16.05 -5.77
C LEU A 23 13.93 -17.22 -6.77
N GLU A 24 14.77 -18.21 -6.47
CA GLU A 24 15.00 -19.40 -7.32
C GLU A 24 13.82 -20.39 -7.29
N ASP A 25 13.08 -20.47 -6.18
CA ASP A 25 11.90 -21.35 -6.06
C ASP A 25 10.64 -20.78 -6.75
N LEU A 26 10.55 -19.46 -6.88
CA LEU A 26 9.39 -18.78 -7.48
C LEU A 26 9.39 -18.83 -9.01
N LEU A 27 10.57 -18.85 -9.64
CA LEU A 27 10.69 -18.96 -11.10
C LEU A 27 10.28 -20.36 -11.61
N GLN A 28 10.43 -21.42 -10.81
CA GLN A 28 10.03 -22.78 -11.21
C GLN A 28 8.51 -22.99 -11.28
N ARG A 29 7.69 -22.14 -10.65
CA ARG A 29 6.23 -22.29 -10.60
C ARG A 29 5.47 -21.58 -11.74
N GLN A 30 6.18 -20.87 -12.61
CA GLN A 30 5.58 -20.00 -13.64
C GLN A 30 4.97 -20.74 -14.85
N ASN A 31 5.02 -22.08 -14.89
CA ASN A 31 4.62 -22.90 -16.05
C ASN A 31 3.33 -23.73 -15.87
N VAL A 32 2.42 -23.39 -14.94
CA VAL A 32 1.15 -24.15 -14.82
C VAL A 32 -0.04 -23.22 -14.64
N ASP A 33 -0.93 -23.22 -15.64
CA ASP A 33 -2.31 -22.69 -15.61
C ASP A 33 -3.04 -23.18 -14.35
N LYS A 34 -3.07 -22.36 -13.31
CA LYS A 34 -3.89 -22.57 -12.11
C LYS A 34 -4.59 -21.27 -11.74
N GLU A 35 -5.82 -21.40 -11.25
CA GLU A 35 -6.53 -20.32 -10.59
C GLU A 35 -5.58 -19.51 -9.70
N PRO A 36 -5.74 -18.17 -9.65
CA PRO A 36 -4.85 -17.32 -8.88
C PRO A 36 -4.75 -17.87 -7.45
N SER A 37 -3.51 -18.20 -7.06
CA SER A 37 -3.25 -18.81 -5.77
C SER A 37 -3.80 -17.93 -4.64
N GLN A 38 -4.15 -18.54 -3.51
CA GLN A 38 -4.57 -17.79 -2.32
C GLN A 38 -3.54 -16.71 -1.92
N GLU A 39 -2.26 -16.93 -2.22
CA GLU A 39 -1.16 -15.98 -2.04
C GLU A 39 -1.26 -14.78 -2.98
N TYR A 40 -1.61 -14.99 -4.26
CA TYR A 40 -1.87 -13.92 -5.22
C TYR A 40 -3.03 -13.02 -4.74
N ASN A 41 -4.13 -13.62 -4.27
CA ASN A 41 -5.28 -12.87 -3.76
C ASN A 41 -4.92 -12.05 -2.50
N LYS A 42 -4.12 -12.61 -1.59
CA LYS A 42 -3.59 -11.87 -0.41
C LYS A 42 -2.74 -10.67 -0.84
N LYS A 43 -1.93 -10.82 -1.90
CA LYS A 43 -1.13 -9.71 -2.46
C LYS A 43 -2.01 -8.56 -2.96
N LEU A 44 -3.09 -8.87 -3.67
CA LEU A 44 -4.04 -7.86 -4.13
C LEU A 44 -4.79 -7.20 -2.96
N LEU A 45 -5.20 -7.99 -1.95
CA LEU A 45 -5.82 -7.46 -0.74
C LEU A 45 -4.89 -6.49 0.00
N LEU A 46 -3.58 -6.78 0.06
CA LEU A 46 -2.58 -5.88 0.64
C LEU A 46 -2.56 -4.53 -0.09
N ALA A 47 -2.53 -4.53 -1.42
CA ALA A 47 -2.55 -3.30 -2.21
C ALA A 47 -3.84 -2.50 -2.01
N CYS A 48 -4.99 -3.18 -1.98
CA CYS A 48 -6.27 -2.55 -1.67
C CYS A 48 -6.29 -1.93 -0.27
N GLY A 49 -5.75 -2.63 0.73
CA GLY A 49 -5.62 -2.14 2.10
C GLY A 49 -4.74 -0.89 2.18
N PHE A 50 -3.57 -0.91 1.53
CA PHE A 50 -2.68 0.25 1.44
C PHE A 50 -3.39 1.46 0.80
N GLN A 51 -4.09 1.26 -0.31
CA GLN A 51 -4.87 2.32 -0.97
C GLN A 51 -6.03 2.84 -0.10
N ALA A 52 -6.63 1.98 0.74
CA ALA A 52 -7.67 2.40 1.68
C ALA A 52 -7.11 3.30 2.78
N ILE A 53 -5.96 2.92 3.36
CA ILE A 53 -5.23 3.74 4.35
C ILE A 53 -4.85 5.09 3.75
N LEU A 54 -4.25 5.10 2.56
CA LEU A 54 -3.84 6.33 1.89
C LEU A 54 -5.02 7.28 1.63
N ARG A 55 -6.16 6.75 1.17
CA ARG A 55 -7.37 7.55 0.97
C ARG A 55 -7.90 8.15 2.26
N LYS A 56 -7.83 7.42 3.38
CA LYS A 56 -8.22 7.92 4.70
C LYS A 56 -7.32 9.08 5.14
N ILE A 57 -6.00 8.92 5.04
CA ILE A 57 -5.03 9.97 5.36
C ILE A 57 -5.28 11.23 4.52
N LEU A 58 -5.48 11.09 3.20
CA LEU A 58 -5.74 12.23 2.32
C LEU A 58 -7.07 12.93 2.63
N SER A 59 -8.10 12.17 3.01
CA SER A 59 -9.37 12.73 3.47
C SER A 59 -9.18 13.58 4.74
N ASP A 60 -8.40 13.08 5.69
CA ASP A 60 -8.15 13.79 6.96
C ASP A 60 -7.24 15.00 6.74
N ALA A 61 -6.24 14.91 5.87
CA ALA A 61 -5.41 16.05 5.47
C ALA A 61 -6.23 17.16 4.81
N ARG A 62 -7.20 16.80 3.96
CA ARG A 62 -8.14 17.75 3.35
C ARG A 62 -9.03 18.42 4.39
N ALA A 63 -9.50 17.68 5.39
CA ALA A 63 -10.29 18.25 6.48
C ALA A 63 -9.47 19.28 7.31
N LYS A 64 -8.18 18.99 7.56
CA LYS A 64 -7.27 19.93 8.24
C LYS A 64 -7.07 21.22 7.43
N ALA A 65 -6.76 21.10 6.13
CA ALA A 65 -6.61 22.27 5.25
C ALA A 65 -7.88 23.12 5.20
N ALA A 66 -9.06 22.48 5.11
CA ALA A 66 -10.34 23.18 5.16
C ALA A 66 -10.57 23.89 6.50
N GLY A 67 -10.15 23.29 7.62
CA GLY A 67 -10.19 23.91 8.95
C GLY A 67 -9.34 25.17 9.08
N GLU A 68 -8.26 25.26 8.29
CA GLU A 68 -7.40 26.45 8.18
C GLU A 68 -7.90 27.47 7.14
N GLY A 69 -9.04 27.20 6.48
CA GLY A 69 -9.58 28.05 5.41
C GLY A 69 -8.82 27.94 4.08
N LEU A 70 -7.97 26.92 3.93
CA LEU A 70 -7.16 26.71 2.74
C LEU A 70 -7.92 25.84 1.73
N ARG A 71 -7.80 26.21 0.45
CA ARG A 71 -8.40 25.45 -0.66
C ARG A 71 -7.58 24.22 -1.05
N GLU A 72 -6.28 24.25 -0.77
CA GLU A 72 -5.32 23.25 -1.19
C GLU A 72 -4.68 22.55 0.02
N VAL A 73 -4.30 21.28 -0.19
CA VAL A 73 -3.62 20.47 0.83
C VAL A 73 -2.11 20.66 0.69
N TYR A 74 -1.52 21.31 1.69
CA TYR A 74 -0.07 21.43 1.81
C TYR A 74 0.59 20.23 2.50
N PRO A 75 1.89 19.99 2.31
CA PRO A 75 2.61 18.82 2.84
C PRO A 75 2.44 18.60 4.35
N TYR A 76 2.44 19.66 5.17
CA TYR A 76 2.30 19.54 6.63
C TYR A 76 0.93 18.97 7.05
N HIS A 77 -0.14 19.18 6.28
CA HIS A 77 -1.43 18.54 6.53
C HIS A 77 -1.36 17.03 6.35
N VAL A 78 -0.62 16.57 5.34
CA VAL A 78 -0.43 15.13 5.05
C VAL A 78 0.39 14.49 6.14
N GLU A 79 1.48 15.11 6.57
CA GLU A 79 2.29 14.63 7.70
C GLU A 79 1.48 14.57 8.99
N ALA A 80 0.74 15.63 9.30
CA ALA A 80 -0.11 15.67 10.50
C ALA A 80 -1.26 14.66 10.45
N ALA A 81 -1.84 14.39 9.27
CA ALA A 81 -2.88 13.37 9.11
C ALA A 81 -2.28 11.96 9.21
N THR A 82 -1.08 11.76 8.66
CA THR A 82 -0.36 10.47 8.75
C THR A 82 -0.04 10.13 10.20
N ARG A 83 0.52 11.07 10.97
CA ARG A 83 0.79 10.87 12.41
C ARG A 83 -0.49 10.56 13.18
N ALA A 84 -1.54 11.37 12.98
CA ALA A 84 -2.82 11.13 13.63
C ALA A 84 -3.43 9.76 13.29
N PHE A 85 -3.27 9.29 12.06
CA PHE A 85 -3.70 7.94 11.68
C PHE A 85 -2.92 6.87 12.45
N LEU A 86 -1.59 6.95 12.47
CA LEU A 86 -0.72 6.00 13.16
C LEU A 86 -0.90 5.99 14.68
N ASP A 87 -1.16 7.14 15.29
CA ASP A 87 -1.37 7.27 16.75
C ASP A 87 -2.76 6.76 17.21
N SER A 88 -3.70 6.56 16.27
CA SER A 88 -5.10 6.20 16.56
C SER A 88 -5.41 4.70 16.45
N GLN A 89 -4.45 3.90 16.00
CA GLN A 89 -4.56 2.44 15.88
C GLN A 89 -4.04 1.77 17.15
#